data_AF-A0A1F7RCJ1-F1
#
_entry.id   AF-A0A1F7RCJ1-F1
#
_cell.length_a   1.000
_cell.length_b   1.000
_cell.length_c   1.000
_cell.angle_alpha   90.00
_cell.angle_beta   90.00
_cell.angle_gamma   90.00
#
_symmetry.space_group_name_H-M   'P 1'
#
loop_
_entity.id
_entity.type
_entity.pdbx_description
1 polymer ?
#
loop_
_entity_poly.entity_id
_entity_poly.type
_entity_poly.pdbx_seq_one_letter_code
_entity_poly.pdbx_strand_id
1 'polypeptide(L)' 'MRKGIALKKIEKEIEKLPPEEQLKLVEKLAHQLRKKGLAAKKDLDWSKLYGIGKGLWKGEDAQEYVNRLREDRI' A
#
# COMPACT_ATOMS: atom_id res chain seq x y z
N MET A 1 -8.48 -35.00 -0.98
CA MET A 1 -7.12 -35.03 -1.57
C MET A 1 -6.94 -34.19 -2.87
N ARG A 2 -7.98 -33.93 -3.69
CA ARG A 2 -7.82 -33.20 -4.98
C ARG A 2 -7.33 -31.73 -4.88
N LYS A 3 -7.66 -31.01 -3.80
CA LYS A 3 -7.27 -29.59 -3.62
C LYS A 3 -5.74 -29.38 -3.48
N GLY A 4 -5.02 -30.31 -2.87
CA GLY A 4 -3.57 -30.19 -2.68
C GLY A 4 -2.76 -30.35 -3.97
N ILE A 5 -3.27 -31.12 -4.93
CA ILE A 5 -2.63 -31.31 -6.25
C ILE A 5 -2.78 -30.04 -7.10
N ALA A 6 -3.94 -29.39 -7.02
CA ALA A 6 -4.19 -28.15 -7.74
C ALA A 6 -3.28 -27.00 -7.27
N LEU A 7 -3.05 -26.88 -5.96
CA LEU A 7 -2.19 -25.84 -5.39
C LEU A 7 -0.73 -25.99 -5.84
N LYS A 8 -0.18 -27.21 -5.78
CA LYS A 8 1.18 -27.51 -6.26
C LYS A 8 1.38 -27.20 -7.74
N LYS A 9 0.35 -27.39 -8.57
CA LYS A 9 0.41 -27.01 -9.98
C LYS A 9 0.48 -25.49 -10.14
N ILE A 10 -0.32 -24.75 -9.36
CA ILE A 10 -0.33 -23.28 -9.39
C ILE A 10 1.03 -22.72 -8.95
N GLU A 11 1.63 -23.26 -7.89
CA GLU A 11 2.97 -22.86 -7.42
C GLU A 11 4.01 -22.97 -8.53
N LYS A 12 4.05 -24.12 -9.24
CA LYS A 12 4.97 -24.34 -10.36
C LYS A 12 4.74 -23.40 -11.55
N GLU A 13 3.51 -22.96 -11.78
CA GLU A 13 3.25 -21.99 -12.85
C GLU A 13 3.65 -20.57 -12.42
N ILE A 14 3.52 -20.24 -11.14
CA ILE A 14 3.96 -18.94 -10.60
C ILE A 14 5.49 -18.81 -10.66
N GLU A 15 6.24 -19.88 -10.35
CA GLU A 15 7.70 -19.90 -10.41
C GLU A 15 8.26 -19.60 -11.81
N LYS A 16 7.50 -19.89 -12.87
CA LYS A 16 7.88 -19.62 -14.26
C LYS A 16 7.69 -18.16 -14.68
N LEU A 17 6.91 -17.39 -13.91
CA LEU A 17 6.64 -16.00 -14.23
C LEU A 17 7.85 -15.12 -13.91
N PRO A 18 8.09 -14.03 -14.67
CA PRO A 18 9.05 -13.01 -14.29
C PRO A 18 8.76 -12.41 -12.90
N PRO A 19 9.78 -11.93 -12.16
CA PRO A 19 9.59 -11.37 -10.82
C PRO A 19 8.53 -10.26 -10.74
N GLU A 20 8.45 -9.41 -11.77
CA GLU A 20 7.44 -8.34 -11.86
C GLU A 20 6.00 -8.88 -11.94
N GLU A 21 5.80 -9.98 -12.67
CA GLU A 21 4.49 -10.62 -12.80
C GLU A 21 4.11 -11.38 -11.54
N GLN A 22 5.09 -12.02 -10.87
CA GLN A 22 4.87 -12.61 -9.55
C GLN A 22 4.40 -11.54 -8.56
N LEU A 23 5.04 -10.36 -8.54
CA LEU A 23 4.65 -9.25 -7.67
C LEU A 23 3.22 -8.77 -7.96
N LYS A 24 2.86 -8.56 -9.23
CA LYS A 24 1.48 -8.21 -9.63
C LYS A 24 0.46 -9.24 -9.16
N LEU A 25 0.81 -10.53 -9.21
CA LEU A 25 -0.07 -11.60 -8.75
C LEU A 25 -0.26 -11.56 -7.23
N VAL A 26 0.81 -11.32 -6.47
CA VAL A 26 0.76 -11.13 -5.02
C VAL A 26 -0.17 -9.98 -4.65
N GLU A 27 -0.05 -8.83 -5.31
CA GLU A 27 -0.92 -7.67 -5.08
C GLU A 27 -2.40 -7.97 -5.34
N LYS A 28 -2.68 -8.63 -6.47
CA LYS A 28 -4.05 -9.03 -6.85
C LYS A 28 -4.65 -9.99 -5.82
N LEU A 29 -3.89 -10.98 -5.38
CA LEU A 29 -4.32 -11.93 -4.35
C LEU A 29 -4.55 -11.24 -3.00
N ALA A 30 -3.62 -10.38 -2.57
CA ALA A 30 -3.75 -9.62 -1.34
C ALA A 30 -5.00 -8.73 -1.36
N HIS A 31 -5.28 -8.04 -2.47
CA HIS A 31 -6.48 -7.23 -2.64
C HIS A 31 -7.77 -8.08 -2.55
N GLN A 32 -7.80 -9.24 -3.23
CA GLN A 32 -8.95 -10.14 -3.16
C GLN A 32 -9.21 -10.67 -1.75
N LEU A 33 -8.16 -11.03 -1.01
CA LEU A 33 -8.26 -11.51 0.37
C LEU A 33 -8.73 -10.41 1.32
N ARG A 34 -8.27 -9.16 1.15
CA ARG A 34 -8.77 -7.98 1.87
C ARG A 34 -10.25 -7.74 1.58
N LYS A 35 -10.67 -7.80 0.32
CA LYS A 35 -12.08 -7.61 -0.07
C LYS A 35 -13.01 -8.68 0.54
N LYS A 36 -12.51 -9.91 0.69
CA LYS A 36 -13.24 -11.02 1.33
C LYS A 36 -13.18 -11.00 2.87
N GLY A 37 -12.56 -9.99 3.48
CA GLY A 37 -12.41 -9.89 4.93
C GLY A 37 -11.51 -10.94 5.56
N LEU A 38 -10.78 -11.72 4.75
CA LEU A 38 -9.87 -12.79 5.20
C LEU A 38 -8.48 -12.26 5.57
N ALA A 39 -8.07 -11.14 4.96
CA ALA A 39 -6.99 -10.34 5.51
C ALA A 39 -7.62 -9.38 6.51
N ALA A 40 -7.18 -9.44 7.77
CA ALA A 40 -7.64 -8.55 8.84
C ALA A 40 -7.82 -7.14 8.26
N LYS A 41 -9.04 -6.59 8.35
CA LYS A 41 -9.20 -5.15 8.23
C LYS A 41 -8.27 -4.59 9.30
N LYS A 42 -7.11 -4.07 8.91
CA LYS A 42 -6.40 -3.12 9.76
C LYS A 42 -7.47 -2.07 10.02
N ASP A 43 -7.98 -2.01 11.24
CA ASP A 43 -8.73 -0.84 11.65
C ASP A 43 -7.78 0.32 11.38
N LEU A 44 -8.10 1.06 10.32
CA LEU A 44 -7.41 2.29 9.97
C LEU A 44 -7.87 3.27 11.03
N ASP A 45 -7.20 3.18 12.17
CA ASP A 45 -7.43 4.03 13.30
C ASP A 45 -6.96 5.44 12.91
N TRP A 46 -7.92 6.26 12.51
CA TRP A 46 -7.70 7.64 12.10
C TRP A 46 -6.99 8.46 13.17
N SER A 47 -7.08 8.08 14.45
CA SER A 47 -6.34 8.73 15.52
C SER A 47 -4.82 8.60 15.36
N LYS A 48 -4.33 7.52 14.73
CA LYS A 48 -2.90 7.34 14.40
C LYS A 48 -2.41 8.29 13.32
N LEU A 49 -3.32 8.86 12.53
CA LEU A 49 -2.99 9.83 11.49
C LEU A 49 -2.97 11.27 12.04
N TYR A 50 -3.50 11.49 13.24
CA TYR A 50 -3.48 12.80 13.87
C TYR A 50 -2.04 13.28 14.10
N GLY A 51 -1.74 14.50 13.67
CA GLY A 51 -0.41 15.10 13.86
C GLY A 51 0.69 14.58 12.91
N ILE A 52 0.45 13.56 12.07
CA ILE A 52 1.42 13.11 11.05
C ILE A 52 1.87 14.26 10.16
N GLY A 53 0.92 15.14 9.79
CA GLY A 53 1.19 16.33 8.99
C GLY A 53 2.36 17.13 9.54
N LYS A 54 2.37 17.45 10.85
CA LYS A 54 3.41 18.25 11.52
C LYS A 54 4.83 17.69 11.28
N GLY A 55 4.99 16.37 11.29
CA GLY A 55 6.28 15.72 11.06
C GLY A 55 6.79 15.86 9.62
N LEU A 56 5.90 16.03 8.64
CA LEU A 56 6.25 16.18 7.22
C LEU A 56 6.84 17.56 6.90
N TRP A 57 6.45 18.59 7.65
CA TRP A 57 6.92 19.96 7.46
C TRP A 57 8.37 20.16 7.93
N LYS A 58 9.00 19.17 8.58
CA LYS A 58 10.40 19.26 9.09
C LYS A 58 10.69 20.50 9.93
N GLY A 59 9.67 21.04 10.61
CA GLY A 59 9.77 22.27 11.40
C GLY A 59 9.50 23.56 10.63
N GLU A 60 9.21 23.49 9.33
CA GLU A 60 8.73 24.63 8.55
C GLU A 60 7.33 25.04 9.00
N ASP A 61 7.13 26.34 9.21
CA ASP A 61 5.82 26.89 9.50
C ASP A 61 4.97 26.93 8.22
N ALA A 62 3.69 26.58 8.35
CA ALA A 62 2.80 26.48 7.20
C ALA A 62 2.55 27.85 6.54
N GLN A 63 2.53 28.93 7.32
CA GLN A 63 2.33 30.28 6.82
C GLN A 63 3.57 30.77 6.08
N GLU A 64 4.77 30.48 6.60
CA GLU A 64 6.03 30.80 5.94
C GLU A 64 6.15 30.12 4.57
N TYR A 65 5.82 28.83 4.48
CA TYR A 65 5.77 28.09 3.22
C TYR A 65 4.83 28.76 2.20
N VAL A 66 3.61 29.11 2.61
CA VAL A 66 2.62 29.74 1.74
C VAL A 66 3.06 31.14 1.30
N ASN A 67 3.69 31.91 2.19
CA ASN A 67 4.21 33.23 1.86
C ASN A 67 5.30 33.14 0.78
N ARG A 68 6.28 32.23 0.93
CA ARG A 68 7.32 31.99 -0.08
C ARG A 68 6.72 31.65 -1.44
N LEU A 69 5.73 30.75 -1.48
CA LEU A 69 5.04 30.39 -2.73
C LEU A 69 4.28 31.56 -3.38
N ARG A 70 3.89 32.59 -2.62
CA ARG A 70 3.24 33.78 -3.17
C ARG A 70 4.26 34.75 -3.75
N GLU A 71 5.42 34.87 -3.09
CA GLU A 71 6.54 35.67 -3.57
C GLU A 71 7.15 35.08 -4.85
N ASP A 72 7.32 33.75 -4.92
CA ASP A 72 7.82 33.03 -6.10
C ASP A 72 6.92 33.15 -7.35
N ARG A 73 5.70 33.69 -7.22
CA ARG A 73 4.76 33.91 -8.33
C ARG A 73 4.89 35.29 -8.99
N ILE A 74 5.71 36.18 -8.44
CA ILE A 74 5.96 37.54 -8.94
C ILE A 74 7.27 37.54 -9.73
#